data_AF-A0A2G6J1A5-F1
#
_entry.id   AF-A0A2G6J1A5-F1
#
_cell.length_a   1.000
_cell.length_b   1.000
_cell.length_c   1.000
_cell.angle_alpha   90.00
_cell.angle_beta   90.00
_cell.angle_gamma   90.00
#
_symmetry.space_group_name_H-M   'P 1'
#
loop_
_entity.id
_entity.type
_entity.pdbx_description
1 polymer ?
#
loop_
_entity_poly.entity_id
_entity_poly.type
_entity_poly.pdbx_seq_one_letter_code
_entity_poly.pdbx_strand_id
1 'polypeptide(L)' 'DLSPAARPLFVRVVDALDLTASLKVIKYRLQQQGVDPGRLGDALYLRDDAAAAYVPLDMGLYADRVLSSGAW' A
#
# COMPACT_ATOMS: atom_id res chain seq x y z
N ASP A 1 18.41 9.83 -8.46
CA ASP A 1 17.41 8.80 -8.77
C ASP A 1 17.57 7.64 -7.78
N LEU A 2 16.47 7.00 -7.37
CA LEU A 2 16.47 5.88 -6.41
C LEU A 2 16.66 4.55 -7.15
N SER A 3 17.30 3.58 -6.52
CA SER A 3 17.38 2.23 -7.10
C SER A 3 15.97 1.63 -7.26
N PRO A 4 15.72 0.77 -8.27
CA PRO A 4 14.41 0.15 -8.47
C PRO A 4 13.86 -0.60 -7.26
N ALA A 5 14.76 -1.19 -6.46
CA ALA A 5 14.45 -1.89 -5.22
C ALA A 5 14.11 -0.97 -4.04
N ALA A 6 14.48 0.32 -4.10
CA ALA A 6 14.14 1.31 -3.08
C ALA A 6 12.79 2.00 -3.31
N ARG A 7 12.10 1.67 -4.41
CA ARG A 7 10.80 2.24 -4.77
C ARG A 7 9.68 1.29 -4.29
N PRO A 8 8.79 1.72 -3.37
CA PRO A 8 7.70 0.89 -2.85
C PRO A 8 6.87 0.23 -3.95
N LEU A 9 6.38 -0.98 -3.69
CA LEU A 9 5.40 -1.62 -4.57
C LEU A 9 3.98 -1.13 -4.29
N PHE A 10 3.73 -0.71 -3.06
CA PHE A 10 2.44 -0.30 -2.55
C PHE A 10 2.59 0.97 -1.71
N VAL A 11 1.60 1.86 -1.84
CA VAL A 11 1.49 3.09 -1.06
C VAL A 11 0.07 3.22 -0.54
N ARG A 12 -0.04 3.55 0.75
CA ARG A 12 -1.30 3.90 1.40
C ARG A 12 -1.19 5.32 1.93
N VAL A 13 -2.18 6.14 1.60
CA VAL A 13 -2.30 7.51 2.11
C VAL A 13 -3.34 7.48 3.22
N VAL A 14 -2.94 7.93 4.41
CA VAL A 14 -3.80 7.97 5.61
C VAL A 14 -3.91 9.39 6.12
N ASP A 15 -5.06 9.75 6.68
CA ASP A 15 -5.28 11.08 7.26
C ASP A 15 -4.42 11.34 8.50
N ALA A 16 -4.12 10.29 9.26
CA ALA A 16 -3.31 10.38 10.47
C ALA A 16 -2.46 9.13 10.69
N LEU A 17 -1.29 9.32 11.28
CA LEU A 17 -0.43 8.22 11.73
C LEU A 17 -0.65 7.96 13.22
N ASP A 18 -0.86 6.69 13.56
CA ASP A 18 -0.82 6.25 14.94
C ASP A 18 0.62 6.35 15.48
N LEU A 19 0.79 7.09 16.57
CA LEU A 19 2.10 7.31 17.20
C LEU A 19 2.14 6.75 18.64
N THR A 20 3.31 6.31 19.08
CA THR A 20 3.61 6.10 20.50
C THR A 20 3.75 7.45 21.23
N ALA A 21 3.81 7.42 22.56
CA ALA A 21 4.14 8.60 23.36
C ALA A 21 5.50 9.24 23.02
N SER A 22 6.40 8.48 22.39
CA SER A 22 7.70 8.94 21.87
C SER A 22 7.69 9.28 20.38
N LEU A 23 6.51 9.52 19.81
CA LEU A 23 6.29 9.94 18.41
C LEU A 23 6.77 8.93 17.35
N LYS A 24 6.89 7.65 17.71
CA LYS A 24 7.21 6.59 16.74
C LYS A 24 5.93 6.05 16.11
N VAL A 25 5.94 5.84 14.80
CA VAL A 25 4.81 5.25 14.07
C VAL A 25 4.55 3.81 14.52
N ILE A 26 3.30 3.51 14.85
CA ILE A 26 2.82 2.16 15.20
C ILE A 26 2.51 1.38 13.92
N LYS A 27 3.56 1.06 13.16
CA LYS A 27 3.45 0.42 11.83
C LYS A 27 2.77 -0.96 11.83
N TYR A 28 2.82 -1.71 12.93
CA TYR A 28 2.27 -3.07 12.98
C TYR A 28 0.74 -3.06 12.76
N ARG A 29 0.05 -1.99 13.14
CA ARG A 29 -1.40 -1.85 12.93
C ARG A 29 -1.73 -1.75 11.46
N LEU A 30 -0.99 -0.93 10.71
CA LEU A 30 -1.12 -0.82 9.25
C LEU A 30 -0.84 -2.17 8.57
N GLN A 31 0.16 -2.91 9.06
CA GLN A 31 0.47 -4.25 8.54
C GLN A 31 -0.67 -5.25 8.79
N GLN A 32 -1.27 -5.26 9.99
CA GLN A 32 -2.40 -6.15 10.33
C GLN A 32 -3.67 -5.84 9.53
N GLN A 33 -3.88 -4.59 9.17
CA GLN A 33 -5.03 -4.16 8.36
C GLN A 33 -4.95 -4.65 6.91
N GLY A 34 -3.76 -4.99 6.42
CA GLY A 34 -3.54 -5.44 5.04
C GLY A 34 -3.76 -4.32 4.02
N VAL A 35 -4.15 -4.71 2.80
CA VAL A 35 -4.23 -3.83 1.62
C VAL A 35 -5.51 -4.02 0.80
N ASP A 36 -6.55 -4.62 1.39
CA ASP A 36 -7.84 -4.86 0.73
C ASP A 36 -8.64 -3.54 0.59
N PRO A 37 -8.83 -3.01 -0.64
CA PRO A 37 -9.55 -1.75 -0.85
C PRO A 37 -11.05 -1.84 -0.54
N GLY A 38 -11.62 -3.05 -0.43
CA GLY A 38 -12.99 -3.26 0.02
C GLY A 38 -13.17 -3.15 1.53
N ARG A 39 -12.07 -3.28 2.29
CA ARG A 39 -12.06 -3.19 3.77
C ARG A 39 -11.47 -1.88 4.28
N LEU A 40 -10.67 -1.21 3.47
CA LEU A 40 -10.00 0.03 3.80
C LEU A 40 -10.72 1.21 3.14
N GLY A 41 -10.94 2.28 3.89
CA GLY A 41 -11.48 3.55 3.37
C GLY A 41 -10.40 4.50 2.83
N ASP A 42 -9.14 4.13 2.95
CA ASP A 42 -7.99 4.95 2.59
C ASP A 42 -7.67 4.87 1.10
N ALA A 43 -7.02 5.91 0.57
CA ALA A 43 -6.51 5.87 -0.79
C ALA A 43 -5.30 4.93 -0.89
N LEU A 44 -5.46 3.88 -1.69
CA LEU A 44 -4.47 2.83 -1.92
C LEU A 44 -3.90 2.93 -3.34
N TYR A 45 -2.61 2.67 -3.50
CA TYR A 45 -1.95 2.71 -4.80
C TYR A 45 -0.95 1.57 -4.96
N LEU A 46 -0.85 1.06 -6.20
CA LEU A 46 0.19 0.12 -6.61
C LEU A 46 1.12 0.75 -7.63
N ARG A 47 2.38 0.32 -7.59
CA ARG A 47 3.37 0.74 -8.55
C ARG A 47 3.12 0.10 -9.92
N ASP A 48 3.09 0.94 -10.94
CA ASP A 48 3.09 0.55 -12.34
C ASP A 48 4.37 1.09 -13.00
N ASP A 49 5.31 0.18 -13.27
CA ASP A 49 6.59 0.51 -13.89
C ASP A 49 6.44 0.92 -15.37
N ALA A 50 5.41 0.44 -16.07
CA ALA A 50 5.14 0.83 -17.45
C ALA A 50 4.62 2.26 -17.52
N ALA A 51 3.73 2.64 -16.59
CA ALA A 51 3.24 4.00 -16.45
C ALA A 51 4.22 4.94 -15.73
N ALA A 52 5.30 4.40 -15.14
CA ALA A 52 6.22 5.11 -14.26
C ALA A 52 5.50 5.88 -13.13
N ALA A 53 4.44 5.29 -12.59
CA ALA A 53 3.52 5.94 -11.66
C ALA A 53 3.00 4.98 -10.58
N TYR A 54 2.33 5.55 -9.58
CA TYR A 54 1.50 4.79 -8.64
C TYR A 54 0.04 4.97 -9.04
N VAL A 55 -0.60 3.88 -9.45
CA VAL A 55 -1.99 3.86 -9.93
C VAL A 55 -2.94 3.45 -8.80
N PRO A 56 -4.17 3.96 -8.74
CA PRO A 56 -5.13 3.57 -7.72
C PRO A 56 -5.33 2.06 -7.65
N LEU A 57 -5.29 1.50 -6.44
CA LEU A 57 -5.61 0.10 -6.18
C LEU A 57 -7.11 -0.04 -5.96
N ASP A 58 -7.84 -0.27 -7.03
CA ASP A 58 -9.26 -0.64 -6.96
C ASP A 58 -9.46 -2.16 -6.78
N MET A 59 -10.71 -2.59 -6.61
CA MET A 59 -11.05 -4.00 -6.42
C MET A 59 -10.64 -4.89 -7.61
N GLY A 60 -10.64 -4.36 -8.83
CA GLY A 60 -10.28 -5.11 -10.03
C GLY A 60 -8.78 -5.39 -10.06
N LEU A 61 -7.97 -4.36 -9.84
CA LEU A 61 -6.51 -4.49 -9.75
C LEU A 61 -6.08 -5.30 -8.52
N TYR A 62 -6.82 -5.16 -7.41
CA TYR A 62 -6.60 -5.98 -6.22
C TYR A 62 -6.81 -7.47 -6.51
N ALA A 63 -7.88 -7.84 -7.22
CA ALA A 63 -8.12 -9.22 -7.63
C ALA A 63 -7.03 -9.73 -8.61
N ASP A 64 -6.68 -8.92 -9.62
CA ASP A 64 -5.70 -9.27 -10.65
C ASP A 64 -4.28 -9.42 -10.10
N ARG A 65 -3.86 -8.55 -9.17
CA ARG A 65 -2.46 -8.51 -8.71
C ARG A 65 -2.28 -9.12 -7.34
N VAL A 66 -3.23 -8.92 -6.42
CA VAL A 66 -3.06 -9.30 -5.01
C VAL A 66 -3.58 -10.70 -4.73
N LEU A 67 -4.76 -11.05 -5.23
CA LEU A 67 -5.36 -12.36 -4.96
C LEU A 67 -4.87 -13.47 -5.90
N SER A 68 -4.51 -13.13 -7.14
CA SER A 68 -4.03 -14.10 -8.13
C SER A 68 -2.59 -14.56 -7.88
N SER A 69 -1.78 -13.68 -7.30
CA SER A 69 -0.42 -14.00 -6.88
C SER A 69 -0.49 -14.47 -5.43
N GLY A 70 -0.38 -15.79 -5.22
CA GLY A 70 -0.33 -16.38 -3.87
C GLY A 70 0.92 -16.00 -3.05
N ALA A 71 1.59 -14.90 -3.38
CA ALA A 71 2.84 -14.46 -2.78
C ALA A 71 2.89 -12.92 -2.75
N TRP A 72 2.66 -12.37 -1.56
CA TRP A 72 3.05 -11.03 -1.13
C TRP A 72 3.91 -11.17 0.13
#